data_AF-A0A7C8ZDQ6-F1
#
_entry.id   AF-A0A7C8ZDQ6-F1
#
_cell.length_a   1.000
_cell.length_b   1.000
_cell.length_c   1.000
_cell.angle_alpha   90.00
_cell.angle_beta   90.00
_cell.angle_gamma   90.00
#
_symmetry.space_group_name_H-M   'P 1'
#
loop_
_entity.id
_entity.type
_entity.pdbx_description
1 polymer ?
#
loop_
_entity_poly.entity_id
_entity_poly.type
_entity_poly.pdbx_seq_one_letter_code
_entity_poly.pdbx_strand_id
1 'polypeptide(L)'
;KFSGHMECPGIDSIWPLLQILDLASNQFTGEIIARFILKSRLMMTGTKELQRAPYLLEYSSHVINQYVSLSYDDAVILTFKNNEFEVRKVLKIFTTIDLSNNAFHGEIPRELGNLNALIVLNLSH
;
A
#
# COMPACT_ATOMS: atom_id res chain seq x y z
N LYS A 1 -4.93 14.16 -14.07
CA LYS A 1 -4.71 14.10 -12.61
C LYS A 1 -6.05 13.97 -11.92
N PHE A 2 -6.18 13.07 -10.95
CA PHE A 2 -7.38 12.95 -10.14
C PHE A 2 -7.42 14.08 -9.10
N SER A 3 -8.62 14.45 -8.64
CA SER A 3 -8.83 15.61 -7.76
C SER A 3 -10.04 15.39 -6.84
N GLY A 4 -10.11 16.18 -5.77
CA GLY A 4 -11.19 16.11 -4.78
C GLY A 4 -10.76 15.36 -3.52
N HIS A 5 -11.72 15.06 -2.66
CA HIS A 5 -11.47 14.33 -1.42
C HIS A 5 -11.38 12.83 -1.65
N MET A 6 -10.52 12.17 -0.87
CA MET A 6 -10.56 10.72 -0.79
C MET A 6 -11.81 10.32 0.00
N GLU A 7 -12.74 9.64 -0.68
CA GLU A 7 -13.93 9.07 -0.06
C GLU A 7 -13.91 7.55 -0.22
N CYS A 8 -14.40 6.83 0.79
CA CYS A 8 -14.59 5.38 0.72
C CYS A 8 -16.09 5.11 0.87
N PRO A 9 -16.86 5.04 -0.23
CA PRO A 9 -18.32 5.04 -0.19
C PRO A 9 -18.95 3.74 0.37
N GLY A 10 -18.15 2.71 0.70
CA GLY A 10 -18.64 1.44 1.23
C GLY A 10 -17.94 0.98 2.50
N ILE A 11 -18.72 0.59 3.51
CA ILE A 11 -18.25 -0.12 4.72
C ILE A 11 -17.72 -1.52 4.37
N ASP A 12 -18.00 -2.05 3.17
CA ASP A 12 -17.72 -3.44 2.80
C ASP A 12 -16.58 -3.63 1.79
N SER A 13 -15.95 -2.56 1.29
CA SER A 13 -14.75 -2.71 0.47
C SER A 13 -13.59 -3.11 1.38
N ILE A 14 -13.23 -4.39 1.32
CA ILE A 14 -12.10 -4.99 2.05
C ILE A 14 -11.02 -5.29 1.01
N TRP A 15 -9.83 -4.74 1.20
CA TRP A 15 -8.66 -5.02 0.34
C TRP A 15 -7.66 -5.86 1.13
N PRO A 16 -7.97 -7.15 1.44
CA PRO A 16 -7.20 -7.92 2.41
C PRO A 16 -5.76 -8.18 1.96
N LEU A 17 -5.50 -8.09 0.65
CA LEU A 17 -4.22 -8.31 0.01
C LEU A 17 -3.54 -7.01 -0.47
N LEU A 18 -4.02 -5.82 -0.09
CA LEU A 18 -3.39 -4.57 -0.50
C LEU A 18 -1.98 -4.46 0.08
N GLN A 19 -0.97 -4.31 -0.79
CA GLN A 19 0.44 -4.16 -0.42
C GLN A 19 1.03 -2.84 -0.91
N ILE A 20 0.58 -2.34 -2.07
CA ILE A 20 1.09 -1.10 -2.67
C ILE A 20 -0.11 -0.20 -2.92
N LEU A 21 -0.09 0.99 -2.34
CA LEU A 21 -1.00 2.07 -2.68
C LEU A 21 -0.17 3.25 -3.18
N ASP A 22 -0.28 3.56 -4.46
CA ASP A 22 0.36 4.73 -5.06
C ASP A 22 -0.73 5.67 -5.61
N LEU A 23 -0.90 6.80 -4.95
CA LEU A 23 -1.77 7.90 -5.37
C LEU A 23 -0.97 9.19 -5.63
N ALA A 24 0.35 9.06 -5.78
CA ALA A 24 1.25 10.20 -5.88
C ALA A 24 0.94 11.07 -7.11
N SER A 25 1.36 12.34 -7.05
CA SER A 25 1.31 13.27 -8.17
C SER A 25 -0.10 13.56 -8.72
N ASN A 26 -1.11 13.53 -7.85
CA ASN A 26 -2.48 13.91 -8.16
C ASN A 26 -2.81 15.31 -7.60
N GLN A 27 -4.09 15.64 -7.54
CA GLN A 27 -4.63 16.90 -7.01
C GLN A 27 -5.66 16.59 -5.90
N PHE A 28 -5.47 15.49 -5.18
CA PHE A 28 -6.35 15.17 -4.06
C PHE A 28 -6.15 16.17 -2.92
N THR A 29 -7.25 16.50 -2.24
CA THR A 29 -7.32 17.51 -1.19
C THR A 29 -8.03 16.94 0.05
N GLY A 30 -8.01 17.69 1.16
CA GLY A 30 -8.64 17.27 2.41
C GLY A 30 -7.75 16.40 3.28
N GLU A 31 -8.37 15.76 4.27
CA GLU A 31 -7.70 14.89 5.22
C GLU A 31 -7.50 13.48 4.66
N ILE A 32 -6.42 12.83 5.08
CA ILE A 32 -6.15 11.43 4.70
C ILE A 32 -7.15 10.54 5.46
N ILE A 33 -7.94 9.74 4.76
CA ILE A 33 -8.86 8.78 5.39
C ILE A 33 -8.22 7.39 5.41
N ALA A 34 -7.65 6.95 6.53
CA ALA A 34 -6.95 5.66 6.61
C ALA A 34 -7.88 4.42 6.57
N ARG A 35 -9.19 4.59 6.77
CA ARG A 35 -10.16 3.50 7.02
C ARG A 35 -10.15 2.38 5.97
N PHE A 36 -9.88 2.71 4.70
CA PHE A 36 -9.84 1.71 3.63
C PHE A 36 -8.57 0.85 3.65
N ILE A 37 -7.45 1.38 4.15
CA ILE A 37 -6.15 0.71 4.22
C ILE A 37 -6.06 -0.23 5.42
N LEU A 38 -6.72 0.13 6.54
CA LEU A 38 -6.75 -0.68 7.78
C LEU A 38 -7.38 -2.07 7.61
N LYS A 39 -8.06 -2.30 6.48
CA LYS A 39 -8.66 -3.59 6.13
C LYS A 39 -7.70 -4.53 5.41
N SER A 40 -6.48 -4.07 5.10
CA SER A 40 -5.43 -4.93 4.54
C SER A 40 -4.88 -5.84 5.63
N ARG A 41 -5.25 -7.13 5.57
CA ARG A 41 -4.66 -8.14 6.45
C ARG A 41 -3.15 -8.21 6.27
N LEU A 42 -2.66 -8.05 5.04
CA LEU A 42 -1.22 -8.07 4.76
C LEU A 42 -0.49 -6.88 5.41
N MET A 43 -1.02 -5.65 5.36
CA MET A 43 -0.35 -4.51 6.01
C MET A 43 -0.52 -4.50 7.54
N MET A 44 -1.60 -5.09 8.06
CA MET A 44 -1.88 -5.14 9.50
C MET A 44 -1.11 -6.25 10.22
N THR A 45 -0.81 -7.35 9.52
CA THR A 45 -0.01 -8.46 10.08
C THR A 45 1.46 -8.05 10.09
N GLY A 46 2.13 -8.06 11.24
CA GLY A 46 3.53 -7.63 11.31
C GLY A 46 4.45 -8.46 10.41
N THR A 47 5.54 -7.85 9.92
CA THR A 47 6.48 -8.48 8.98
C THR A 47 7.04 -9.84 9.45
N LYS A 48 7.24 -10.00 10.77
CA LYS A 48 7.69 -11.26 11.39
C LYS A 48 6.62 -12.36 11.35
N GLU A 49 5.35 -11.98 11.47
CA GLU A 49 4.21 -12.90 11.40
C GLU A 49 3.91 -13.31 9.95
N LEU A 50 4.08 -12.39 8.98
CA LEU A 50 4.03 -12.73 7.54
C LEU A 50 5.07 -13.79 7.14
N GLN A 51 6.28 -13.70 7.69
CA GLN A 51 7.34 -14.70 7.45
C GLN A 51 7.03 -16.05 8.11
N ARG A 52 6.22 -16.06 9.18
CA ARG A 52 5.80 -17.27 9.91
C ARG A 52 4.47 -17.87 9.43
N ALA A 53 3.71 -17.13 8.64
CA ALA A 53 2.44 -17.54 8.06
C ALA A 53 2.56 -17.76 6.54
N PRO A 54 3.27 -18.82 6.09
CA PRO A 54 3.49 -19.09 4.67
C PRO A 54 2.18 -19.22 3.88
N TYR A 55 1.08 -19.63 4.51
CA TYR A 55 -0.24 -19.73 3.89
C TYR A 55 -0.80 -18.39 3.40
N LEU A 56 -0.50 -17.26 4.06
CA LEU A 56 -0.95 -15.93 3.59
C LEU A 56 -0.18 -15.50 2.35
N LEU A 57 1.11 -15.84 2.29
CA LEU A 57 1.98 -15.62 1.12
C LEU A 57 1.65 -16.58 -0.04
N GLU A 58 1.27 -17.82 0.29
CA GLU A 58 0.86 -18.83 -0.69
C GLU A 58 -0.53 -18.52 -1.27
N TYR A 59 -1.50 -18.13 -0.43
CA TYR A 59 -2.81 -17.67 -0.87
C TYR A 59 -2.72 -16.42 -1.74
N SER A 60 -1.91 -15.43 -1.34
CA SER A 60 -1.66 -14.27 -2.19
C SER A 60 -0.98 -14.69 -3.50
N SER A 61 -0.02 -15.62 -3.48
CA SER A 61 0.63 -16.08 -4.71
C SER A 61 -0.34 -16.79 -5.66
N HIS A 62 -1.27 -17.59 -5.14
CA HIS A 62 -2.23 -18.34 -5.95
C HIS A 62 -3.25 -17.39 -6.60
N VAL A 63 -3.76 -16.43 -5.83
CA VAL A 63 -4.68 -15.39 -6.33
C VAL A 63 -3.98 -14.43 -7.29
N ILE A 64 -2.77 -13.97 -6.97
CA ILE A 64 -2.00 -13.06 -7.84
C ILE A 64 -1.66 -13.75 -9.16
N ASN A 65 -1.18 -15.00 -9.14
CA ASN A 65 -0.86 -15.76 -10.35
C ASN A 65 -2.08 -16.03 -11.25
N GLN A 66 -3.30 -16.07 -10.68
CA GLN A 66 -4.54 -16.30 -11.42
C GLN A 66 -5.03 -15.03 -12.16
N TYR A 67 -4.74 -13.84 -11.64
CA TYR A 67 -5.22 -12.57 -12.20
C TYR A 67 -4.12 -11.72 -12.86
N VAL A 68 -2.86 -11.99 -12.56
CA VAL A 68 -1.69 -11.27 -13.09
C VAL A 68 -0.62 -12.31 -13.45
N SER A 69 -0.33 -12.46 -14.74
CA SER A 69 0.77 -13.31 -15.22
C SER A 69 2.12 -12.65 -14.91
N LEU A 70 2.50 -12.62 -13.63
CA LEU A 70 3.82 -12.16 -13.20
C LEU A 70 4.80 -13.34 -13.38
N SER A 71 5.46 -13.39 -14.53
CA SER A 71 6.67 -14.19 -14.64
C SER A 71 7.69 -13.64 -13.65
N TYR A 72 8.31 -14.53 -12.87
CA TYR A 72 9.08 -14.30 -11.64
C TYR A 72 10.38 -13.45 -11.75
N ASP A 73 10.41 -12.43 -12.61
CA ASP A 73 11.52 -11.47 -12.79
C ASP A 73 11.06 -10.00 -12.82
N ASP A 74 9.80 -9.71 -12.44
CA ASP A 74 9.30 -8.34 -12.44
C ASP A 74 9.95 -7.49 -11.34
N ALA A 75 10.55 -6.39 -11.77
CA ALA A 75 11.08 -5.32 -10.93
C ALA A 75 10.08 -4.17 -10.90
N VAL A 76 9.79 -3.64 -9.71
CA VAL A 76 9.04 -2.40 -9.56
C VAL A 76 10.02 -1.30 -9.20
N ILE A 77 9.96 -0.20 -9.96
CA ILE A 77 10.68 1.03 -9.62
C ILE A 77 9.79 1.82 -8.68
N LEU A 78 10.31 2.07 -7.47
CA LEU A 78 9.67 2.93 -6.48
C LEU A 78 10.39 4.27 -6.46
N THR A 79 9.62 5.35 -6.48
CA THR A 79 10.20 6.69 -6.31
C THR A 79 9.99 7.12 -4.86
N PHE A 80 11.06 7.29 -4.11
CA PHE A 80 11.02 7.80 -2.75
C PHE A 80 12.02 8.93 -2.57
N LYS A 81 11.53 10.12 -2.19
CA LYS A 81 12.34 11.35 -2.06
C LYS A 81 13.20 11.64 -3.31
N ASN A 82 12.60 11.56 -4.50
CA ASN A 82 13.28 11.72 -5.79
C ASN A 82 14.40 10.70 -6.09
N ASN A 83 14.50 9.64 -5.30
CA ASN A 83 15.39 8.52 -5.59
C ASN A 83 14.56 7.34 -6.09
N GLU A 84 15.04 6.71 -7.14
CA GLU A 84 14.46 5.49 -7.68
C GLU A 84 15.09 4.28 -7.00
N PHE A 85 14.24 3.41 -6.46
CA PHE A 85 14.63 2.15 -5.84
C PHE A 85 14.04 1.01 -6.66
N GLU A 86 14.92 0.22 -7.26
CA GLU A 86 14.52 -1.00 -7.92
C GLU A 86 14.31 -2.10 -6.88
N VAL A 87 13.08 -2.56 -6.71
CA VAL A 87 12.76 -3.66 -5.79
C VAL A 87 12.58 -4.94 -6.60
N ARG A 88 13.62 -5.78 -6.58
CA ARG A 88 13.62 -7.12 -7.17
C ARG A 88 13.29 -8.17 -6.09
N LYS A 89 12.49 -9.19 -6.42
CA LYS A 89 12.16 -10.35 -5.55
C LYS A 89 11.45 -10.08 -4.21
N VAL A 90 11.38 -8.84 -3.74
CA VAL A 90 10.88 -8.47 -2.39
C VAL A 90 9.41 -8.03 -2.37
N LEU A 91 8.68 -8.09 -3.49
CA LEU A 91 7.24 -7.75 -3.54
C LEU A 91 6.39 -8.55 -2.53
N LYS A 92 6.81 -9.76 -2.12
CA LYS A 92 6.08 -10.60 -1.17
C LYS A 92 5.90 -9.96 0.21
N ILE A 93 6.85 -9.15 0.66
CA ILE A 93 6.82 -8.49 1.97
C ILE A 93 6.81 -6.97 1.87
N PHE A 94 7.05 -6.42 0.68
CA PHE A 94 7.15 -5.00 0.49
C PHE A 94 5.76 -4.36 0.54
N THR A 95 5.50 -3.55 1.56
CA THR A 95 4.27 -2.78 1.63
C THR A 95 4.54 -1.28 1.71
N THR A 96 3.85 -0.51 0.86
CA THR A 96 4.09 0.92 0.69
C THR A 96 2.81 1.70 0.47
N ILE A 97 2.81 2.93 0.96
CA ILE A 97 1.79 3.94 0.73
C ILE A 97 2.50 5.21 0.26
N ASP A 98 2.25 5.61 -0.99
CA ASP A 98 2.71 6.87 -1.54
C ASP A 98 1.51 7.80 -1.81
N LEU A 99 1.43 8.89 -1.05
CA LEU A 99 0.43 9.95 -1.19
C LEU A 99 1.08 11.28 -1.60
N SER A 100 2.35 11.24 -2.03
CA SER A 100 3.14 12.44 -2.27
C SER A 100 2.63 13.30 -3.43
N ASN A 101 3.06 14.57 -3.47
CA ASN A 101 2.68 15.51 -4.52
C ASN A 101 1.14 15.58 -4.72
N ASN A 102 0.42 15.67 -3.60
CA ASN A 102 -1.00 15.99 -3.50
C ASN A 102 -1.19 17.23 -2.61
N ALA A 103 -2.42 17.67 -2.43
CA ALA A 103 -2.79 18.81 -1.59
C ALA A 103 -3.56 18.38 -0.32
N PHE A 104 -3.19 17.22 0.25
CA PHE A 104 -3.70 16.77 1.54
C PHE A 104 -3.31 17.72 2.67
N HIS A 105 -4.16 17.84 3.68
CA HIS A 105 -3.93 18.67 4.86
C HIS A 105 -4.54 18.02 6.11
N GLY A 106 -4.35 18.63 7.28
CA GLY A 106 -4.84 18.12 8.56
C GLY A 106 -3.87 17.17 9.24
N GLU A 107 -4.36 16.39 10.20
CA GLU A 107 -3.54 15.45 10.97
C GLU A 107 -3.28 14.14 10.20
N ILE A 108 -2.12 13.53 10.46
CA ILE A 108 -1.86 12.17 10.01
C ILE A 108 -2.72 11.22 10.85
N PRO A 109 -3.59 10.38 10.26
CA PRO A 109 -4.44 9.47 11.00
C PRO A 109 -3.60 8.52 11.86
N ARG A 110 -3.89 8.47 13.16
CA ARG A 110 -3.16 7.62 14.11
C ARG A 110 -3.27 6.16 13.77
N GLU A 111 -4.36 5.77 13.11
CA GLU A 111 -4.62 4.41 12.68
C GLU A 111 -3.59 3.90 11.66
N LEU A 112 -2.91 4.79 10.91
CA LEU A 112 -1.79 4.37 10.05
C LEU A 112 -0.68 3.69 10.86
N GLY A 113 -0.56 4.00 12.15
CA GLY A 113 0.35 3.31 13.09
C GLY A 113 0.01 1.83 13.32
N ASN A 114 -1.19 1.37 12.96
CA ASN A 114 -1.58 -0.04 13.08
C ASN A 114 -1.10 -0.90 11.89
N LEU A 115 -0.56 -0.29 10.84
CA LEU A 115 -0.04 -0.97 9.66
C LEU A 115 1.35 -1.57 9.95
N ASN A 116 1.39 -2.63 10.75
CA ASN A 116 2.62 -3.25 11.27
C ASN A 116 3.58 -3.81 10.19
N ALA A 117 3.09 -4.01 8.96
CA ALA A 117 3.91 -4.44 7.84
C ALA A 117 4.41 -3.28 6.96
N LEU A 118 3.88 -2.06 7.16
CA LEU A 118 4.18 -0.89 6.32
C LEU A 118 5.68 -0.56 6.36
N ILE A 119 6.32 -0.63 5.21
CA ILE A 119 7.76 -0.36 5.06
C ILE A 119 7.98 1.10 4.69
N VAL A 120 7.19 1.62 3.76
CA VAL A 120 7.34 2.99 3.24
C VAL A 120 6.02 3.73 3.33
N LEU A 121 6.07 4.91 3.96
CA LEU A 121 5.01 5.90 3.95
C LEU A 121 5.58 7.21 3.40
N ASN A 122 5.11 7.64 2.23
CA ASN A 122 5.53 8.88 1.61
C ASN A 122 4.37 9.89 1.60
N LEU A 123 4.53 10.96 2.39
CA LEU A 123 3.58 12.07 2.51
C LEU A 123 4.21 13.42 2.07
N SER A 124 5.28 13.38 1.27
CA SER A 124 5.96 14.60 0.83
C SER A 124 5.10 15.43 -0.13
N HIS A 125 5.25 16.74 -0.09
CA HIS A 125 4.64 17.68 -1.04
C HIS A 125 5.65 18.12 -2.09
#